data_AF-A0A8H7PNE7-F1
#
_entry.id   AF-A0A8H7PNE7-F1
#
_cell.length_a   1.000
_cell.length_b   1.000
_cell.length_c   1.000
_cell.angle_alpha   90.00
_cell.angle_beta   90.00
_cell.angle_gamma   90.00
#
_symmetry.space_group_name_H-M   'P 1'
#
loop_
_entity.id
_entity.type
_entity.pdbx_description
1 polymer ?
#
loop_
_entity_poly.entity_id
_entity_poly.type
_entity_poly.pdbx_seq_one_letter_code
_entity_poly.pdbx_strand_id
1 'polypeptide(L)'
;MSTIPYTMVFVLLVFEMLIFGLLVIPLPRHWRSALVNFISTSPLIARGIHLLKILFVFVLLLFIDAVNRLQKHQAAPVESGNMYGHDPRLDSSLAAKKFYTQRNMYLTGFTLFLSLILERTFNLVLTSVQQQDEIARLKSHNTSTSTDHDRRMSDIVETHKEELRKLKKEIERKEVDLETLKKQCQQQSEEYFRLADRHNELERQGLPTEKRKDK
;
A
#
# COMPACT_ATOMS: atom_id res chain seq x y z
N MET A 1 -30.08 47.15 0.77
CA MET A 1 -28.69 47.55 0.44
C MET A 1 -27.78 46.86 1.44
N SER A 2 -27.11 45.74 1.20
CA SER A 2 -26.80 45.00 -0.02
C SER A 2 -26.81 43.52 0.35
N THR A 3 -27.83 42.77 -0.09
CA THR A 3 -28.00 41.34 0.22
C THR A 3 -27.19 40.44 -0.70
N ILE A 4 -26.83 40.94 -1.89
CA ILE A 4 -26.13 40.21 -2.96
C ILE A 4 -24.85 39.51 -2.49
N PRO A 5 -23.88 40.17 -1.79
CA PRO A 5 -22.64 39.49 -1.41
C PRO A 5 -22.90 38.34 -0.42
N TYR A 6 -23.84 38.50 0.50
CA TYR A 6 -24.16 37.48 1.50
C TYR A 6 -24.98 36.32 0.93
N THR A 7 -25.82 36.59 -0.08
CA THR A 7 -26.49 35.54 -0.85
C THR A 7 -25.48 34.71 -1.65
N MET A 8 -24.46 35.34 -2.24
CA MET A 8 -23.37 34.62 -2.92
C MET A 8 -22.58 33.72 -1.96
N VAL A 9 -22.25 34.24 -0.76
CA VAL A 9 -21.61 33.44 0.31
C VAL A 9 -22.48 32.28 0.74
N PHE A 10 -23.80 32.48 0.88
CA PHE A 10 -24.73 31.41 1.21
C PHE A 10 -24.76 30.30 0.16
N VAL A 11 -24.83 30.65 -1.12
CA VAL A 11 -24.81 29.67 -2.22
C VAL A 11 -23.48 28.91 -2.24
N LEU A 12 -22.38 29.61 -2.01
CA LEU A 12 -21.05 29.01 -1.91
C LEU A 12 -20.97 28.01 -0.74
N LEU A 13 -21.52 28.36 0.42
CA LEU A 13 -21.58 27.46 1.58
C LEU A 13 -22.42 26.21 1.31
N VAL A 14 -23.59 26.35 0.66
CA VAL A 14 -24.43 25.21 0.30
C VAL A 14 -23.70 24.31 -0.70
N PHE A 15 -23.01 24.90 -1.68
CA PHE A 15 -22.22 24.17 -2.65
C PHE A 15 -21.05 23.41 -1.98
N GLU A 16 -20.30 24.07 -1.10
CA GLU A 16 -19.23 23.45 -0.33
C GLU A 16 -19.76 22.32 0.58
N MET A 17 -20.93 22.49 1.21
CA MET A 17 -21.57 21.45 2.02
C MET A 17 -21.91 20.21 1.19
N LEU A 18 -22.44 20.40 -0.02
CA LEU A 18 -22.77 19.31 -0.94
C LEU A 18 -21.52 18.57 -1.42
N ILE A 19 -20.48 19.31 -1.81
CA ILE A 19 -19.20 18.71 -2.21
C ILE A 19 -18.56 17.98 -1.05
N PHE A 20 -18.49 18.61 0.12
CA PHE A 20 -17.93 18.00 1.32
C PHE A 20 -18.69 16.74 1.71
N GLY A 21 -20.02 16.78 1.72
CA GLY A 21 -20.86 15.62 1.97
C GLY A 21 -20.59 14.48 0.98
N LEU A 22 -20.52 14.80 -0.32
CA LEU A 22 -20.20 13.83 -1.36
C LEU A 22 -18.78 13.25 -1.21
N LEU A 23 -17.82 14.07 -0.76
CA LEU A 23 -16.42 13.69 -0.59
C LEU A 23 -16.19 12.84 0.68
N VAL A 24 -16.94 13.08 1.75
CA VAL A 24 -16.85 12.35 3.03
C VAL A 24 -17.57 11.00 2.97
N ILE A 25 -18.55 10.84 2.07
CA ILE A 25 -19.19 9.54 1.87
C ILE A 25 -18.10 8.50 1.54
N PRO A 26 -18.01 7.39 2.30
CA PRO A 26 -17.07 6.33 2.02
C PRO A 26 -17.49 5.62 0.73
N LEU A 27 -17.02 6.13 -0.42
CA LEU A 27 -17.33 5.56 -1.72
C LEU A 27 -16.69 4.17 -1.89
N PRO A 28 -17.41 3.18 -2.44
CA PRO A 28 -16.88 1.87 -2.76
C PRO A 28 -15.61 1.97 -3.63
N ARG A 29 -14.60 1.15 -3.33
CA ARG A 29 -13.24 1.20 -3.90
C ARG A 29 -13.20 1.37 -5.43
N HIS A 30 -14.06 0.66 -6.14
CA HIS A 30 -14.11 0.69 -7.62
C HIS A 30 -14.58 2.05 -8.16
N TRP A 31 -15.55 2.67 -7.49
CA TRP A 31 -16.06 3.98 -7.86
C TRP A 31 -15.06 5.07 -7.46
N ARG A 32 -14.40 4.90 -6.31
CA ARG A 32 -13.40 5.84 -5.81
C ARG A 32 -12.16 5.90 -6.70
N SER A 33 -11.58 4.77 -7.12
CA SER A 33 -10.44 4.77 -8.06
C SER A 33 -10.84 5.20 -9.47
N ALA A 34 -12.06 4.90 -9.94
CA ALA A 34 -12.54 5.40 -11.24
C ALA A 34 -12.76 6.91 -11.23
N LEU A 35 -13.40 7.43 -10.17
CA LEU A 35 -13.61 8.85 -9.97
C LEU A 35 -12.27 9.58 -9.81
N VAL A 36 -11.36 9.07 -8.98
CA VAL A 36 -10.03 9.67 -8.79
C VAL A 36 -9.15 9.56 -10.03
N ASN A 37 -9.17 8.47 -10.79
CA ASN A 37 -8.45 8.43 -12.07
C ASN A 37 -9.07 9.38 -13.09
N PHE A 38 -10.39 9.44 -13.20
CA PHE A 38 -11.06 10.42 -14.08
C PHE A 38 -10.74 11.87 -13.67
N ILE A 39 -10.64 12.11 -12.37
CA ILE A 39 -10.25 13.39 -11.78
C ILE A 39 -8.75 13.69 -11.98
N SER A 40 -7.86 12.73 -11.78
CA SER A 40 -6.40 12.91 -11.85
C SER A 40 -5.88 12.93 -13.29
N THR A 41 -6.51 12.19 -14.22
CA THR A 41 -6.19 12.25 -15.65
C THR A 41 -6.68 13.55 -16.28
N SER A 42 -7.69 14.19 -15.69
CA SER A 42 -8.21 15.45 -16.20
C SER A 42 -7.39 16.65 -15.71
N PRO A 43 -6.76 17.44 -16.60
CA PRO A 43 -6.07 18.68 -16.23
C PRO A 43 -7.00 19.73 -15.59
N LEU A 44 -8.31 19.48 -15.62
CA LEU A 44 -9.33 20.31 -14.99
C LEU A 44 -9.26 20.30 -13.46
N ILE A 45 -8.83 19.21 -12.80
CA ILE A 45 -8.77 19.18 -11.34
C ILE A 45 -7.57 19.92 -10.78
N ALA A 46 -6.41 19.83 -11.42
CA ALA A 46 -5.25 20.64 -11.01
C ALA A 46 -5.61 22.14 -11.04
N ARG A 47 -6.36 22.55 -12.07
CA ARG A 47 -6.95 23.90 -12.16
C ARG A 47 -8.04 24.13 -11.10
N GLY A 48 -8.86 23.12 -10.81
CA GLY A 48 -9.92 23.18 -9.80
C GLY A 48 -9.39 23.40 -8.38
N ILE A 49 -8.29 22.75 -8.00
CA ILE A 49 -7.62 22.97 -6.69
C ILE A 49 -7.09 24.40 -6.60
N HIS A 50 -6.51 24.92 -7.67
CA HIS A 50 -6.07 26.31 -7.72
C HIS A 50 -7.25 27.29 -7.63
N LEU A 51 -8.36 27.01 -8.32
CA LEU A 51 -9.60 27.79 -8.20
C LEU A 51 -10.16 27.76 -6.78
N LEU A 52 -10.15 26.59 -6.11
CA LEU A 52 -10.59 26.45 -4.73
C LEU A 52 -9.70 27.24 -3.76
N LYS A 53 -8.38 27.27 -3.98
CA LYS A 53 -7.45 28.11 -3.19
C LYS A 53 -7.71 29.60 -3.39
N ILE A 54 -7.97 30.03 -4.63
CA ILE A 54 -8.33 31.42 -4.92
C ILE A 54 -9.66 31.78 -4.25
N LEU A 55 -10.64 30.88 -4.29
CA LEU A 55 -11.93 31.02 -3.62
C LEU A 55 -11.75 31.16 -2.10
N PHE A 56 -10.87 30.36 -1.49
CA PHE A 56 -10.54 30.43 -0.07
C PHE A 56 -9.99 31.81 0.32
N VAL A 57 -9.03 32.34 -0.46
CA VAL A 57 -8.48 33.69 -0.21
C VAL A 57 -9.58 34.75 -0.34
N PHE A 58 -10.49 34.62 -1.30
CA PHE A 58 -11.63 35.52 -1.44
C PHE A 58 -12.59 35.47 -0.25
N VAL A 59 -12.95 34.26 0.22
CA VAL A 59 -13.79 34.06 1.41
C VAL A 59 -13.10 34.61 2.67
N LEU A 60 -11.79 34.43 2.79
CA LEU A 60 -10.99 35.01 3.88
C LEU A 60 -11.05 36.54 3.88
N LEU A 61 -10.93 37.19 2.71
CA LEU A 61 -11.07 38.65 2.59
C LEU A 61 -12.49 39.12 2.98
N LEU A 62 -13.53 38.42 2.53
CA LEU A 62 -14.92 38.71 2.92
C LEU A 62 -15.16 38.52 4.41
N PHE A 63 -14.50 37.54 5.03
CA PHE A 63 -14.57 37.32 6.47
C PHE A 63 -13.91 38.47 7.23
N ILE A 64 -12.72 38.92 6.82
CA ILE A 64 -12.04 40.06 7.42
C ILE A 64 -12.90 41.33 7.27
N ASP A 65 -13.50 41.56 6.10
CA ASP A 65 -14.45 42.65 5.89
C ASP A 65 -15.67 42.55 6.83
N ALA A 66 -16.26 41.36 6.96
CA ALA A 66 -17.39 41.12 7.85
C ALA A 66 -17.04 41.37 9.33
N VAL A 67 -15.83 41.00 9.76
CA VAL A 67 -15.28 41.26 11.10
C VAL A 67 -15.08 42.75 11.32
N ASN A 68 -14.40 43.44 10.39
CA ASN A 68 -14.18 44.88 10.47
C ASN A 68 -15.50 45.65 10.53
N ARG A 69 -16.49 45.23 9.75
CA ARG A 69 -17.84 45.80 9.74
C ARG A 69 -18.58 45.53 11.05
N LEU A 70 -18.47 44.32 11.62
CA LEU A 70 -19.07 44.00 12.90
C LEU A 70 -18.43 44.80 14.04
N GLN A 71 -17.10 44.88 14.09
CA GLN A 71 -16.38 45.67 15.09
C GLN A 71 -16.76 47.14 15.00
N LYS A 72 -16.86 47.71 13.79
CA LYS A 72 -17.33 49.10 13.59
C LYS A 72 -18.77 49.32 14.09
N HIS A 73 -19.67 48.35 13.90
CA HIS A 73 -21.05 48.44 14.38
C HIS A 73 -21.23 48.14 15.88
N GLN A 74 -20.25 47.49 16.52
CA GLN A 74 -20.18 47.30 17.97
C GLN A 74 -19.48 48.47 18.68
N ALA A 75 -18.45 49.03 18.07
CA ALA A 75 -17.64 50.13 18.60
C ALA A 75 -18.28 51.51 18.38
N ALA A 76 -19.24 51.64 17.46
CA ALA A 76 -20.14 52.79 17.45
C ALA A 76 -21.00 52.71 18.71
N PRO A 77 -20.74 53.56 19.73
CA PRO A 77 -21.66 53.67 20.85
C PRO A 77 -22.99 54.16 20.30
N VAL A 78 -24.04 54.08 21.10
CA VAL A 78 -25.35 54.66 20.80
C VAL A 78 -25.25 56.20 20.87
N GLU A 79 -24.34 56.80 20.09
CA GLU A 79 -24.02 58.22 20.05
C GLU A 79 -24.54 58.86 18.76
N SER A 80 -25.73 58.44 18.35
CA SER A 80 -26.55 59.20 17.41
C SER A 80 -27.88 59.51 18.08
N GLY A 81 -27.80 60.24 19.20
CA GLY A 81 -28.96 60.54 20.01
C GLY A 81 -28.75 61.61 21.09
N ASN A 82 -27.75 62.48 20.98
CA ASN A 82 -27.70 63.70 21.81
C ASN A 82 -28.32 64.92 21.12
N MET A 83 -29.28 64.71 20.21
CA MET A 83 -30.06 65.81 19.63
C MET A 83 -31.50 65.36 19.38
N TYR A 84 -32.40 65.77 20.28
CA TYR A 84 -33.86 65.85 20.13
C TYR A 84 -34.59 64.62 19.55
N GLY A 85 -35.21 63.84 20.44
CA GLY A 85 -36.29 62.89 20.08
C GLY A 85 -35.90 61.43 20.19
N HIS A 86 -36.29 60.79 21.29
CA HIS A 86 -36.24 59.34 21.45
C HIS A 86 -37.33 58.72 20.57
N ASP A 87 -37.03 58.47 19.28
CA ASP A 87 -37.92 57.74 18.38
C ASP A 87 -37.65 56.22 18.52
N PRO A 88 -38.56 55.43 19.13
CA PRO A 88 -38.38 53.99 19.34
C PRO A 88 -38.18 53.20 18.03
N ARG A 89 -38.55 53.80 16.89
CA ARG A 89 -38.36 53.20 15.55
C ARG A 89 -36.90 53.18 15.12
N LEU A 90 -36.11 54.18 15.54
CA LEU A 90 -34.68 54.26 15.24
C LEU A 90 -33.89 53.20 16.00
N ASP A 91 -34.17 53.03 17.28
CA ASP A 91 -33.52 52.00 18.13
C ASP A 91 -33.82 50.58 17.63
N SER A 92 -35.06 50.32 17.22
CA SER A 92 -35.46 49.05 16.60
C SER A 92 -34.70 48.78 15.29
N SER A 93 -34.47 49.81 14.47
CA SER A 93 -33.73 49.68 13.20
C SER A 93 -32.23 49.45 13.40
N LEU A 94 -31.64 50.02 14.45
CA LEU A 94 -30.23 49.84 14.83
C LEU A 94 -30.00 48.44 15.42
N ALA A 95 -30.89 47.97 16.28
CA ALA A 95 -30.87 46.60 16.80
C ALA A 95 -30.93 45.59 15.65
N ALA A 96 -31.85 45.77 14.70
CA ALA A 96 -31.97 44.91 13.52
C ALA A 96 -30.68 44.88 12.66
N LYS A 97 -30.00 46.02 12.49
CA LYS A 97 -28.71 46.08 11.78
C LYS A 97 -27.58 45.36 12.50
N LYS A 98 -27.56 45.37 13.84
CA LYS A 98 -26.59 44.62 14.66
C LYS A 98 -26.80 43.11 14.48
N PHE A 99 -28.03 42.63 14.60
CA PHE A 99 -28.35 41.21 14.36
C PHE A 99 -28.00 40.75 12.94
N TYR A 100 -28.28 41.58 11.94
CA TYR A 100 -27.95 41.27 10.55
C TYR A 100 -26.43 41.13 10.35
N THR A 101 -25.63 42.05 10.90
CA THR A 101 -24.17 42.03 10.76
C THR A 101 -23.56 40.83 11.49
N GLN A 102 -24.07 40.50 12.68
CA GLN A 102 -23.60 39.37 13.47
C GLN A 102 -23.88 38.02 12.77
N ARG A 103 -25.10 37.80 12.28
CA ARG A 103 -25.46 36.58 11.52
C ARG A 103 -24.61 36.43 10.27
N ASN A 104 -24.42 37.52 9.54
CA ASN A 104 -23.66 37.49 8.30
C ASN A 104 -22.17 37.20 8.55
N MET A 105 -21.61 37.68 9.67
CA MET A 105 -20.25 37.34 10.07
C MET A 105 -20.11 35.84 10.40
N TYR A 106 -21.08 35.26 11.11
CA TYR A 106 -21.08 33.82 11.38
C TYR A 106 -21.22 33.01 10.09
N LEU A 107 -22.11 33.42 9.17
CA LEU A 107 -22.26 32.76 7.87
C LEU A 107 -20.94 32.76 7.09
N THR A 108 -20.24 33.90 7.01
CA THR A 108 -18.93 33.99 6.36
C THR A 108 -17.87 33.15 7.08
N GLY A 109 -17.91 33.08 8.42
CA GLY A 109 -16.98 32.29 9.22
C GLY A 109 -17.16 30.78 9.03
N PHE A 110 -18.40 30.30 9.00
CA PHE A 110 -18.70 28.89 8.70
C PHE A 110 -18.26 28.50 7.30
N THR A 111 -18.45 29.40 6.33
CA THR A 111 -17.98 29.18 4.94
C THR A 111 -16.47 29.00 4.92
N LEU A 112 -15.71 29.91 5.55
CA LEU A 112 -14.25 29.82 5.63
C LEU A 112 -13.78 28.51 6.29
N PHE A 113 -14.41 28.14 7.40
CA PHE A 113 -14.10 26.90 8.11
C PHE A 113 -14.33 25.68 7.21
N LEU A 114 -15.45 25.66 6.48
CA LEU A 114 -15.79 24.59 5.56
C LEU A 114 -14.83 24.54 4.37
N SER A 115 -14.47 25.67 3.78
CA SER A 115 -13.48 25.75 2.71
C SER A 115 -12.14 25.13 3.12
N LEU A 116 -11.68 25.41 4.36
CA LEU A 116 -10.43 24.86 4.90
C LEU A 116 -10.51 23.34 5.07
N ILE A 117 -11.62 22.84 5.64
CA ILE A 117 -11.83 21.40 5.80
C ILE A 117 -11.92 20.72 4.43
N LEU A 118 -12.57 21.34 3.46
CA LEU A 118 -12.75 20.80 2.12
C LEU A 118 -11.39 20.65 1.43
N GLU A 119 -10.52 21.67 1.48
CA GLU A 119 -9.16 21.57 0.94
C GLU A 119 -8.36 20.44 1.60
N ARG A 120 -8.41 20.33 2.94
CA ARG A 120 -7.67 19.28 3.66
C ARG A 120 -8.22 17.88 3.35
N THR A 121 -9.53 17.72 3.37
CA THR A 121 -10.22 16.45 3.11
C THR A 121 -9.98 16.00 1.68
N PHE A 122 -10.03 16.90 0.70
CA PHE A 122 -9.78 16.57 -0.70
C PHE A 122 -8.39 15.97 -0.93
N ASN A 123 -7.35 16.62 -0.39
CA ASN A 123 -5.98 16.12 -0.50
C ASN A 123 -5.81 14.78 0.24
N LEU A 124 -6.40 14.64 1.43
CA LEU A 124 -6.35 13.41 2.20
C LEU A 124 -7.02 12.25 1.45
N VAL A 125 -8.18 12.49 0.85
CA VAL A 125 -8.90 11.49 0.05
C VAL A 125 -8.07 11.07 -1.15
N LEU A 126 -7.42 12.02 -1.84
CA LEU A 126 -6.56 11.75 -2.99
C LEU A 126 -5.36 10.86 -2.60
N THR A 127 -4.60 11.26 -1.57
CA THR A 127 -3.45 10.47 -1.09
C THR A 127 -3.87 9.09 -0.60
N SER A 128 -5.01 9.00 0.10
CA SER A 128 -5.55 7.72 0.58
C SER A 128 -5.91 6.75 -0.56
N VAL A 129 -6.34 7.24 -1.74
CA VAL A 129 -6.57 6.36 -2.91
C VAL A 129 -5.26 5.91 -3.52
N GLN A 130 -4.32 6.83 -3.73
CA GLN A 130 -3.01 6.51 -4.29
C GLN A 130 -2.27 5.45 -3.47
N GLN A 131 -2.31 5.59 -2.14
CA GLN A 131 -1.73 4.60 -1.22
C GLN A 131 -2.43 3.23 -1.31
N GLN A 132 -3.76 3.21 -1.44
CA GLN A 132 -4.49 1.94 -1.60
C GLN A 132 -4.17 1.25 -2.94
N ASP A 133 -3.98 2.01 -4.01
CA ASP A 133 -3.59 1.48 -5.33
C ASP A 133 -2.16 0.95 -5.30
N GLU A 134 -1.24 1.62 -4.63
CA GLU A 134 0.14 1.16 -4.43
C GLU A 134 0.17 -0.15 -3.62
N ILE A 135 -0.56 -0.24 -2.51
CA ILE A 135 -0.69 -1.47 -1.73
C ILE A 135 -1.27 -2.61 -2.57
N ALA A 136 -2.29 -2.34 -3.39
CA ALA A 136 -2.89 -3.36 -4.25
C ALA A 136 -1.89 -3.86 -5.31
N ARG A 137 -1.11 -2.95 -5.91
CA ARG A 137 -0.05 -3.30 -6.88
C ARG A 137 1.04 -4.15 -6.23
N LEU A 138 1.56 -3.71 -5.09
CA LEU A 138 2.59 -4.43 -4.33
C LEU A 138 2.11 -5.83 -3.91
N LYS A 139 0.87 -5.95 -3.42
CA LYS A 139 0.28 -7.27 -3.11
C LYS A 139 0.17 -8.14 -4.34
N SER A 140 -0.32 -7.62 -5.47
CA SER A 140 -0.40 -8.41 -6.71
C SER A 140 0.98 -8.89 -7.19
N HIS A 141 1.99 -8.02 -7.10
CA HIS A 141 3.35 -8.33 -7.53
C HIS A 141 3.97 -9.40 -6.62
N ASN A 142 3.82 -9.27 -5.29
CA ASN A 142 4.25 -10.29 -4.34
C ASN A 142 3.52 -11.62 -4.54
N THR A 143 2.21 -11.63 -4.81
CA THR A 143 1.51 -12.91 -5.08
C THR A 143 2.03 -13.56 -6.36
N SER A 144 2.28 -12.79 -7.43
CA SER A 144 2.85 -13.34 -8.67
C SER A 144 4.29 -13.84 -8.51
N THR A 145 5.13 -13.15 -7.75
CA THR A 145 6.53 -13.58 -7.52
C THR A 145 6.61 -14.73 -6.54
N SER A 146 5.80 -14.73 -5.47
CA SER A 146 5.75 -15.85 -4.51
C SER A 146 5.22 -17.13 -5.17
N THR A 147 4.19 -17.04 -6.02
CA THR A 147 3.67 -18.25 -6.71
C THR A 147 4.65 -18.84 -7.71
N ASP A 148 5.40 -18.00 -8.44
CA ASP A 148 6.42 -18.48 -9.39
C ASP A 148 7.67 -19.00 -8.66
N HIS A 149 8.06 -18.36 -7.55
CA HIS A 149 9.16 -18.82 -6.70
C HIS A 149 8.82 -20.14 -5.99
N ASP A 150 7.62 -20.29 -5.44
CA ASP A 150 7.18 -21.53 -4.79
C ASP A 150 7.11 -22.70 -5.77
N ARG A 151 6.66 -22.46 -7.00
CA ARG A 151 6.66 -23.47 -8.07
C ARG A 151 8.07 -23.91 -8.43
N ARG A 152 8.99 -22.97 -8.68
CA ARG A 152 10.40 -23.29 -8.97
C ARG A 152 11.07 -24.02 -7.82
N MET A 153 10.80 -23.62 -6.58
CA MET A 153 11.33 -24.29 -5.41
C MET A 153 10.81 -25.73 -5.30
N SER A 154 9.52 -25.95 -5.56
CA SER A 154 8.92 -27.29 -5.58
C SER A 154 9.58 -28.20 -6.61
N ASP A 155 9.77 -27.71 -7.84
CA ASP A 155 10.39 -28.50 -8.92
C ASP A 155 11.85 -28.88 -8.57
N ILE A 156 12.62 -27.95 -8.00
CA ILE A 156 14.01 -28.19 -7.55
C ILE A 156 14.05 -29.23 -6.41
N VAL A 157 13.11 -29.16 -5.47
CA VAL A 157 13.04 -30.13 -4.37
C VAL A 157 12.70 -31.52 -4.91
N GLU A 158 11.81 -31.63 -5.89
CA GLU A 158 11.43 -32.91 -6.48
C GLU A 158 12.57 -33.55 -7.29
N THR A 159 13.29 -32.76 -8.09
CA THR A 159 14.45 -33.25 -8.85
C THR A 159 15.57 -33.73 -7.93
N HIS A 160 15.94 -32.95 -6.92
CA HIS A 160 16.95 -33.36 -5.94
C HIS A 160 16.53 -34.58 -5.13
N LYS A 161 15.25 -34.73 -4.82
CA LYS A 161 14.74 -35.93 -4.13
C LYS A 161 14.90 -37.18 -4.99
N GLU A 162 14.65 -37.08 -6.30
CA GLU A 162 14.86 -38.21 -7.22
C GLU A 162 16.34 -38.51 -7.42
N GLU A 163 17.20 -37.50 -7.51
CA GLU A 163 18.66 -37.66 -7.53
C GLU A 163 19.18 -38.37 -6.28
N LEU A 164 18.75 -37.93 -5.09
CA LEU A 164 19.10 -38.58 -3.82
C LEU A 164 18.65 -40.04 -3.79
N ARG A 165 17.48 -40.35 -4.35
CA ARG A 165 16.97 -41.73 -4.43
C ARG A 165 17.83 -42.60 -5.36
N LYS A 166 18.26 -42.06 -6.51
CA LYS A 166 19.16 -42.75 -7.44
C LYS A 166 20.54 -42.99 -6.82
N LEU A 167 21.12 -41.97 -6.20
CA LEU A 167 22.42 -42.05 -5.54
C LEU A 167 22.40 -43.07 -4.40
N LYS A 168 21.32 -43.09 -3.60
CA LYS A 168 21.16 -44.06 -2.51
C LYS A 168 21.13 -45.51 -3.02
N LYS A 169 20.44 -45.76 -4.14
CA LYS A 169 20.44 -47.08 -4.80
C LYS A 169 21.80 -47.47 -5.36
N GLU A 170 22.56 -46.50 -5.88
CA GLU A 170 23.89 -46.76 -6.41
C GLU A 170 24.88 -47.12 -5.30
N ILE A 171 24.80 -46.42 -4.16
CA ILE A 171 25.60 -46.75 -2.96
C ILE A 171 25.30 -48.17 -2.49
N GLU A 172 24.02 -48.54 -2.37
CA GLU A 172 23.60 -49.89 -1.94
C GLU A 172 24.13 -50.98 -2.89
N ARG A 173 24.09 -50.75 -4.21
CA ARG A 173 24.69 -51.67 -5.18
C ARG A 173 26.20 -51.80 -5.01
N LYS A 174 26.91 -50.67 -4.84
CA LYS A 174 28.36 -50.68 -4.63
C LYS A 174 28.76 -51.37 -3.33
N GLU A 175 27.96 -51.28 -2.27
CA GLU A 175 28.18 -52.03 -1.03
C GLU A 175 28.06 -53.53 -1.25
N VAL A 176 27.03 -53.99 -1.96
CA VAL A 176 26.86 -55.43 -2.30
C VAL A 176 28.01 -55.94 -3.17
N ASP A 177 28.43 -55.15 -4.17
CA ASP A 177 29.55 -55.50 -5.05
C ASP A 177 30.87 -55.58 -4.25
N LEU A 178 31.11 -54.64 -3.32
CA LEU A 178 32.27 -54.67 -2.43
C LEU A 178 32.26 -55.89 -1.50
N GLU A 179 31.10 -56.23 -0.93
CA GLU A 179 30.97 -57.42 -0.08
C GLU A 179 31.23 -58.71 -0.88
N THR A 180 30.72 -58.76 -2.12
CA THR A 180 30.93 -59.89 -3.03
C THR A 180 32.41 -60.00 -3.43
N LEU A 181 33.05 -58.88 -3.77
CA LEU A 181 34.47 -58.84 -4.11
C LEU A 181 35.33 -59.27 -2.91
N LYS A 182 34.98 -58.82 -1.70
CA LYS A 182 35.66 -59.23 -0.47
C LYS A 182 35.57 -60.75 -0.26
N LYS A 183 34.40 -61.36 -0.45
CA LYS A 183 34.21 -62.82 -0.38
C LYS A 183 35.02 -63.54 -1.45
N GLN A 184 35.04 -63.03 -2.68
CA GLN A 184 35.82 -63.61 -3.78
C GLN A 184 37.33 -63.56 -3.49
N CYS A 185 37.85 -62.43 -2.99
CA CYS A 185 39.26 -62.33 -2.59
C CYS A 185 39.61 -63.28 -1.44
N GLN A 186 38.73 -63.47 -0.47
CA GLN A 186 38.92 -64.43 0.63
C GLN A 186 38.97 -65.87 0.11
N GLN A 187 37.98 -66.27 -0.69
CA GLN A 187 37.94 -67.60 -1.31
C GLN A 187 39.16 -67.87 -2.19
N GLN A 188 39.57 -66.88 -2.99
CA GLN A 188 40.77 -66.98 -3.82
C GLN A 188 42.02 -67.16 -2.96
N SER A 189 42.17 -66.39 -1.87
CA SER A 189 43.29 -66.52 -0.94
C SER A 189 43.35 -67.90 -0.31
N GLU A 190 42.21 -68.46 0.12
CA GLU A 190 42.13 -69.82 0.70
C GLU A 190 42.55 -70.89 -0.32
N GLU A 191 42.07 -70.80 -1.56
CA GLU A 191 42.47 -71.74 -2.63
C GLU A 191 43.96 -71.60 -3.00
N TYR A 192 44.51 -70.38 -2.98
CA TYR A 192 45.96 -70.17 -3.15
C TYR A 192 46.76 -70.86 -2.04
N PHE A 193 46.38 -70.72 -0.77
CA PHE A 193 47.07 -71.39 0.34
C PHE A 193 46.96 -72.91 0.22
N ARG A 194 45.76 -73.42 -0.09
CA ARG A 194 45.53 -74.86 -0.30
C ARG A 194 46.38 -75.44 -1.43
N LEU A 195 46.50 -74.71 -2.55
CA LEU A 195 47.32 -75.14 -3.68
C LEU A 195 48.81 -75.09 -3.33
N ALA A 196 49.26 -74.06 -2.60
CA ALA A 196 50.63 -73.95 -2.12
C ALA A 196 50.99 -75.09 -1.15
N ASP A 197 50.10 -75.43 -0.21
CA ASP A 197 50.27 -76.56 0.70
C ASP A 197 50.40 -77.88 -0.06
N ARG A 198 49.52 -78.12 -1.05
CA ARG A 198 49.63 -79.29 -1.93
C ARG A 198 50.94 -79.33 -2.72
N HIS A 199 51.40 -78.18 -3.22
CA HIS A 199 52.67 -78.12 -3.95
C HIS A 199 53.85 -78.49 -3.04
N ASN A 200 53.87 -77.94 -1.82
CA ASN A 200 54.89 -78.26 -0.81
C ASN A 200 54.85 -79.75 -0.39
N GLU A 201 53.66 -80.34 -0.28
CA GLU A 201 53.49 -81.78 -0.01
C GLU A 201 54.04 -82.66 -1.14
N LEU A 202 53.75 -82.32 -2.40
CA LEU A 202 54.25 -83.05 -3.57
C LEU A 202 55.77 -82.94 -3.71
N GLU A 203 56.36 -81.77 -3.45
CA GLU A 203 57.82 -81.59 -3.43
C GLU A 203 58.49 -82.44 -2.34
N ARG A 204 57.89 -82.57 -1.16
CA ARG A 204 58.39 -83.43 -0.08
C ARG A 204 58.30 -84.93 -0.41
N GLN A 205 57.36 -85.34 -1.26
CA GLN A 205 57.19 -86.73 -1.68
C GLN A 205 58.10 -87.16 -2.85
N GLY A 206 58.86 -86.24 -3.44
CA GLY A 206 59.94 -86.56 -4.38
C GLY A 206 59.50 -87.05 -5.77
N LEU A 207 58.30 -86.69 -6.26
CA LEU A 207 57.90 -86.96 -7.65
C LEU A 207 58.32 -85.82 -8.60
N PRO A 208 58.75 -86.12 -9.84
CA PRO A 208 59.34 -85.14 -10.75
C PRO A 208 58.28 -84.18 -11.31
N THR A 209 58.56 -82.88 -11.25
CA THR A 209 57.75 -81.83 -11.87
C THR A 209 57.91 -81.87 -13.39
N GLU A 210 56.84 -82.26 -14.09
CA GLU A 210 56.78 -82.27 -15.55
C GLU A 210 56.69 -80.82 -16.08
N LYS A 211 57.77 -80.36 -16.72
CA LYS A 211 57.82 -79.07 -17.42
C LYS A 211 56.87 -79.10 -18.63
N ARG A 212 55.79 -78.31 -18.59
CA ARG A 212 54.95 -78.08 -19.78
C ARG A 212 55.68 -77.17 -20.78
N LYS A 213 55.78 -77.64 -22.02
CA LYS A 213 56.28 -76.93 -23.20
C LYS A 213 55.35 -75.75 -23.55
N ASP A 214 55.97 -74.58 -23.73
CA ASP A 214 55.37 -73.38 -24.30
C ASP A 214 54.89 -73.62 -25.74
N LYS A 215 53.75 -73.02 -26.09
CA LYS A 215 53.33 -72.68 -27.44
C LYS A 215 52.71 -71.29 -27.44
#